data_AF-A0A967IT31-F1
#
_entry.id   AF-A0A967IT31-F1
#
_cell.length_a   1.000
_cell.length_b   1.000
_cell.length_c   1.000
_cell.angle_alpha   90.00
_cell.angle_beta   90.00
_cell.angle_gamma   90.00
#
_symmetry.space_group_name_H-M   'P 1'
#
loop_
_entity.id
_entity.type
_entity.pdbx_description
1 polymer ?
#
loop_
_entity_poly.entity_id
_entity_poly.type
_entity_poly.pdbx_seq_one_letter_code
_entity_poly.pdbx_strand_id
1 'polypeptide(L)' 'RVHIDYHVEVDRHYYSAPYTLAGRQLEARSSARTVELFHRGQRVASHRRSYLRGRHTTLPEHMPSSHRRYAEWTPERLIR' A
#
# COMPACT_ATOMS: atom_id res chain seq x y z
N ARG A 1 -6.65 10.18 -0.78
CA ARG A 1 -7.85 9.32 -0.94
C ARG A 1 -7.37 7.96 -1.46
N VAL A 2 -7.94 6.85 -1.01
CA VAL A 2 -7.59 5.51 -1.52
C VAL A 2 -8.23 5.30 -2.89
N HIS A 3 -7.42 4.95 -3.86
CA HIS A 3 -7.83 4.63 -5.22
C HIS A 3 -8.50 3.24 -5.28
N ILE A 4 -9.11 2.90 -6.41
CA ILE A 4 -9.81 1.61 -6.60
C ILE A 4 -8.86 0.42 -6.53
N ASP A 5 -7.61 0.63 -6.93
CA ASP A 5 -6.49 -0.31 -6.82
C ASP A 5 -5.83 -0.26 -5.44
N TYR A 6 -6.54 0.21 -4.41
CA TYR A 6 -6.12 0.25 -3.00
C TYR A 6 -4.82 1.01 -2.71
N HIS A 7 -4.38 1.91 -3.59
CA HIS A 7 -3.22 2.79 -3.36
C HIS A 7 -3.61 4.21 -2.95
N VAL A 8 -2.70 4.86 -2.22
CA VAL A 8 -2.74 6.29 -1.90
C VAL A 8 -1.46 6.93 -2.42
N GLU A 9 -1.61 8.02 -3.16
CA GLU A 9 -0.47 8.83 -3.57
C GLU A 9 0.01 9.71 -2.41
N VAL A 10 1.31 9.61 -2.09
CA VAL A 10 2.03 10.47 -1.15
C VAL A 10 3.35 10.86 -1.82
N ASP A 11 3.64 12.16 -1.93
CA ASP A 11 4.85 12.68 -2.59
C ASP A 11 5.08 12.10 -4.00
N ARG A 12 4.00 11.87 -4.76
CA ARG A 12 4.03 11.28 -6.12
C ARG A 12 4.52 9.82 -6.15
N HIS A 13 4.47 9.13 -5.02
CA HIS A 13 4.69 7.69 -4.89
C HIS A 13 3.42 7.03 -4.36
N TYR A 14 3.11 5.82 -4.82
CA TYR A 14 1.88 5.13 -4.46
C TYR A 14 2.15 4.10 -3.36
N TYR A 15 1.45 4.23 -2.24
CA TYR A 15 1.54 3.31 -1.11
C TYR A 15 0.21 2.57 -0.96
N SER A 16 0.28 1.25 -0.82
CA SER A 16 -0.93 0.45 -0.62
C SER A 16 -1.56 0.73 0.75
N ALA A 17 -2.89 0.64 0.80
CA ALA A 17 -3.70 0.63 2.00
C ALA A 17 -4.59 -0.62 1.98
N PRO A 18 -5.12 -1.08 3.13
CA PRO A 18 -6.06 -2.21 3.15
C PRO A 18 -7.20 -2.02 2.13
N TYR A 19 -7.47 -3.03 1.30
CA TYR A 19 -8.47 -2.94 0.23
C TYR A 19 -9.87 -2.56 0.73
N THR A 20 -10.19 -2.89 1.99
CA THR A 20 -11.45 -2.52 2.67
C THR A 20 -11.63 -1.00 2.81
N LEU A 21 -10.56 -0.23 2.66
CA LEU A 21 -10.55 1.23 2.71
C LEU A 21 -10.55 1.87 1.31
N ALA A 22 -10.73 1.10 0.24
CA ALA A 22 -10.86 1.65 -1.11
C ALA A 22 -11.95 2.74 -1.16
N GLY A 23 -11.64 3.87 -1.80
CA GLY A 23 -12.51 5.04 -1.86
C GLY A 23 -12.56 5.91 -0.60
N ARG A 24 -12.02 5.47 0.54
CA ARG A 24 -11.98 6.24 1.79
C ARG A 24 -10.90 7.34 1.76
N GLN A 25 -11.07 8.35 2.60
CA GLN A 25 -10.03 9.34 2.86
C GLN A 25 -9.13 8.85 3.99
N LEU A 26 -7.83 8.93 3.78
CA LEU A 26 -6.80 8.60 4.76
C LEU A 26 -5.94 9.84 4.99
N GLU A 27 -5.46 9.98 6.21
CA GLU A 27 -4.42 10.94 6.57
C GLU A 27 -3.07 10.26 6.37
N ALA A 28 -2.14 10.93 5.70
CA ALA A 28 -0.78 10.44 5.54
C ALA A 28 0.15 11.25 6.43
N ARG A 29 1.00 10.57 7.20
CA ARG A 29 2.14 11.18 7.88
C ARG A 29 3.41 10.68 7.21
N SER A 30 4.25 11.59 6.74
CA SER A 30 5.54 11.26 6.15
C SER A 30 6.67 11.77 7.04
N SER A 31 7.65 10.90 7.28
CA SER A 31 8.92 11.23 7.91
C SER A 31 10.06 11.11 6.89
N ALA A 32 11.31 11.29 7.33
CA ALA A 32 12.46 11.07 6.44
C ALA A 32 12.55 9.62 5.91
N ARG A 33 12.00 8.64 6.65
CA ARG A 33 12.20 7.20 6.36
C ARG A 33 10.90 6.41 6.18
N THR A 34 9.76 6.95 6.58
CA THR A 34 8.51 6.19 6.68
C THR A 34 7.34 7.00 6.16
N VAL A 35 6.37 6.32 5.56
CA VAL A 35 5.03 6.84 5.25
C VAL A 35 4.02 6.01 6.02
N GLU A 36 3.25 6.66 6.88
CA GLU A 36 2.20 6.05 7.68
C GLU A 36 0.83 6.54 7.21
N LEU A 37 -0.11 5.62 7.04
CA LEU A 37 -1.48 5.93 6.66
C LEU A 37 -2.40 5.73 7.86
N PHE A 38 -3.30 6.69 8.09
CA PHE A 38 -4.26 6.69 9.18
C PHE A 38 -5.68 6.81 8.64
N HIS A 39 -6.59 6.04 9.24
CA HIS A 39 -8.02 6.17 9.04
C HIS A 39 -8.66 6.52 10.39
N ARG A 40 -9.27 7.70 10.51
CA ARG A 40 -9.94 8.16 11.75
C ARG A 40 -9.02 8.09 12.97
N GLY A 41 -7.79 8.57 12.83
CA GLY A 41 -6.78 8.56 13.91
C GLY A 41 -6.11 7.20 14.19
N GLN A 42 -6.56 6.10 13.58
CA GLN A 42 -5.92 4.79 13.72
C GLN A 42 -4.95 4.53 12.57
N ARG A 43 -3.72 4.11 12.86
CA ARG A 43 -2.74 3.71 11.84
C ARG A 43 -3.20 2.41 11.18
N VAL A 44 -3.33 2.44 9.86
CA VAL A 44 -3.79 1.30 9.04
C VAL A 44 -2.69 0.74 8.14
N ALA A 45 -1.62 1.49 7.90
CA ALA A 45 -0.46 1.03 7.14
C ALA A 45 0.81 1.80 7.53
N SER A 46 1.97 1.18 7.36
CA SER A 46 3.29 1.82 7.49
C SER A 46 4.25 1.25 6.44
N HIS A 47 4.91 2.15 5.72
CA HIS A 47 5.78 1.82 4.59
C HIS A 47 7.13 2.49 4.74
N ARG A 48 8.20 1.86 4.23
CA ARG A 48 9.44 2.59 3.98
C ARG A 48 9.17 3.67 2.94
N ARG A 49 9.60 4.90 3.22
CA ARG A 49 9.46 6.01 2.28
C ARG A 49 10.34 5.77 1.06
N SER A 50 9.74 5.90 -0.12
CA SER A 50 10.40 5.90 -1.41
C SER A 50 10.23 7.25 -2.07
N TYR A 51 11.32 7.75 -2.67
CA TYR A 51 11.34 9.00 -3.44
C TYR A 51 11.19 8.75 -4.95
N LEU A 52 11.00 7.49 -5.36
CA LEU A 52 10.80 7.13 -6.76
C LEU A 52 9.39 7.51 -7.20
N ARG A 53 9.29 8.52 -8.06
CA ARG A 53 8.02 9.03 -8.57
C ARG A 53 7.33 8.01 -9.48
N GLY A 54 6.02 7.85 -9.36
CA GLY A 54 5.21 6.94 -10.17
C GLY A 54 5.44 5.45 -9.90
N ARG A 55 6.16 5.11 -8.83
CA ARG A 55 6.34 3.72 -8.37
C ARG A 55 5.36 3.39 -7.25
N HIS A 56 5.23 2.09 -6.98
CA HIS A 56 4.34 1.53 -5.97
C HIS A 56 5.14 0.82 -4.88
N THR A 57 4.73 1.03 -3.62
CA THR A 57 5.13 0.22 -2.48
C THR A 57 3.88 -0.50 -1.98
N THR A 58 3.81 -1.79 -2.28
CA THR A 58 2.63 -2.62 -2.02
C THR A 58 2.95 -3.67 -0.96
N LEU A 59 2.12 -3.74 0.09
CA LEU A 59 2.20 -4.81 1.08
C LEU A 59 1.19 -5.90 0.71
N PRO A 60 1.60 -7.18 0.63
CA PRO A 60 0.69 -8.29 0.30
C PRO A 60 -0.51 -8.41 1.26
N GLU A 61 -0.34 -7.98 2.51
CA GLU A 61 -1.39 -7.98 3.53
C GLU A 61 -2.57 -7.06 3.17
N HIS A 62 -2.33 -6.02 2.37
CA HIS A 62 -3.36 -5.08 1.93
C HIS A 62 -4.23 -5.60 0.78
N MET A 63 -3.76 -6.63 0.06
CA MET A 63 -4.48 -7.20 -1.06
C MET A 63 -5.74 -7.95 -0.59
N PRO A 64 -6.86 -7.91 -1.35
CA PRO A 64 -8.01 -8.77 -1.11
C PRO A 64 -7.60 -10.24 -1.12
N SER A 65 -8.26 -11.09 -0.32
CA SER A 65 -7.95 -12.52 -0.25
C SER A 65 -7.97 -13.21 -1.62
N SER A 66 -8.87 -12.79 -2.53
CA SER A 66 -8.94 -13.28 -3.91
C SER A 66 -7.73 -12.91 -4.76
N HIS A 67 -7.14 -11.72 -4.54
CA HIS A 67 -5.88 -11.30 -5.17
C HIS A 67 -4.66 -11.92 -4.48
N ARG A 68 -4.69 -12.12 -3.15
CA ARG A 68 -3.62 -12.81 -2.43
C ARG A 68 -3.45 -14.24 -2.93
N ARG A 69 -4.56 -14.95 -3.19
CA ARG A 69 -4.55 -16.31 -3.77
C ARG A 69 -3.96 -16.38 -5.18
N TYR A 70 -4.03 -15.29 -5.96
CA TYR A 70 -3.42 -15.19 -7.29
C TYR A 70 -1.96 -14.72 -7.21
N ALA A 71 -1.62 -13.83 -6.27
CA ALA A 71 -0.25 -13.37 -6.03
C ALA A 71 0.64 -14.47 -5.45
N GLU A 72 0.10 -15.36 -4.60
CA GLU A 72 0.79 -16.57 -4.15
C GLU A 72 1.04 -17.58 -5.27
N TRP A 73 0.28 -17.52 -6.37
CA TRP A 73 0.30 -18.57 -7.40
C TRP A 73 1.25 -18.32 -8.59
N THR A 74 2.01 -17.22 -8.63
CA THR A 74 3.14 -17.04 -9.60
C THR A 74 4.05 -15.85 -9.25
N PRO A 75 5.40 -15.93 -9.39
CA PRO A 75 6.27 -17.10 -9.39
C PRO A 75 7.57 -16.86 -8.58
N GLU A 76 7.57 -17.08 -7.26
CA GLU A 76 8.82 -17.37 -6.54
C GLU A 76 8.93 -18.89 -6.31
N ARG A 77 9.12 -19.59 -7.42
CA ARG A 77 9.74 -20.92 -7.43
C ARG A 77 10.78 -21.04 -8.54
N LEU A 78 11.60 -20.00 -8.69
CA LEU A 78 12.80 -20.04 -9.51
C LEU A 78 13.99 -19.31 -8.86
N ILE A 79 14.26 -19.55 -7.58
CA ILE A 79 15.65 -19.50 -7.07
C ILE A 79 15.85 -20.67 -6.10
N ARG A 80 16.66 -21.62 -6.59
CA ARG A 80 17.35 -22.75 -5.97
C ARG A 80 16.66 -24.11 -5.91
#